data_AF-A0A7U9XJD8-F1
#
_entry.id   AF-A0A7U9XJD8-F1
#
_cell.length_a   1.000
_cell.length_b   1.000
_cell.length_c   1.000
_cell.angle_alpha   90.00
_cell.angle_beta   90.00
_cell.angle_gamma   90.00
#
_symmetry.space_group_name_H-M   'P 1'
#
loop_
_entity.id
_entity.type
_entity.pdbx_description
1 polymer ?
#
loop_
_entity_poly.entity_id
_entity_poly.type
_entity_poly.pdbx_seq_one_letter_code
_entity_poly.pdbx_strand_id
1 'polypeptide(L)' 'MKEKKNHLYVDSQERSILLHSLVELKNQLIQQGRYTDCVDELIFKVVNAPVKRMKIEYV' A
#
# COMPACT_ATOMS: atom_id res chain seq x y z
N MET A 1 -9.98 6.48 23.18
CA MET A 1 -10.21 5.42 22.18
C MET A 1 -8.83 4.97 21.68
N LYS A 2 -8.38 3.74 21.98
CA LYS A 2 -7.04 3.27 21.58
C LYS A 2 -7.02 3.05 20.07
N GLU A 3 -6.24 3.84 19.34
CA GLU A 3 -5.96 3.62 17.92
C GLU A 3 -5.37 2.22 17.74
N LYS A 4 -6.14 1.29 17.17
CA LYS A 4 -5.65 -0.03 16.80
C LYS A 4 -4.72 0.15 15.61
N LYS A 5 -3.42 0.25 15.89
CA LYS A 5 -2.38 0.24 14.86
C LYS A 5 -2.30 -1.19 14.33
N ASN A 6 -2.97 -1.43 13.20
CA ASN A 6 -2.84 -2.69 12.47
C ASN A 6 -1.45 -2.72 11.81
N HIS A 7 -0.58 -3.60 12.30
CA HIS A 7 0.71 -3.85 11.68
C HIS A 7 0.48 -4.87 10.55
N LEU A 8 0.38 -4.37 9.33
CA LEU A 8 0.36 -5.21 8.14
C LEU A 8 1.81 -5.57 7.82
N TYR A 9 2.15 -6.83 8.04
CA TYR A 9 3.39 -7.40 7.51
C TYR A 9 3.11 -7.77 6.06
N VAL A 10 4.02 -7.42 5.15
CA VAL A 10 3.86 -7.64 3.72
C VAL A 10 5.19 -8.15 3.21
N ASP A 11 5.21 -9.30 2.52
CA ASP A 11 6.44 -9.77 1.90
C ASP A 11 6.87 -8.86 0.73
N SER A 12 8.13 -8.94 0.32
CA SER A 12 8.64 -8.20 -0.84
C SER A 12 7.81 -8.41 -2.12
N GLN A 13 7.29 -9.62 -2.32
CA GLN A 13 6.43 -9.93 -3.47
C GLN A 13 5.04 -9.28 -3.32
N GLU A 14 4.42 -9.41 -2.16
CA GLU A 14 3.12 -8.79 -1.87
C GLU A 14 3.20 -7.26 -1.91
N ARG A 15 4.33 -6.67 -1.51
CA ARG A 15 4.59 -5.23 -1.60
C ARG A 15 4.57 -4.78 -3.05
N SER A 16 5.21 -5.56 -3.94
CA SER A 16 5.21 -5.27 -5.37
C SER A 16 3.80 -5.35 -5.96
N ILE A 17 3.03 -6.38 -5.57
CA ILE A 17 1.64 -6.54 -6.00
C ILE A 17 0.78 -5.36 -5.52
N LEU A 18 0.88 -4.98 -4.25
CA LEU A 18 0.19 -3.83 -3.68
C LEU A 18 0.55 -2.52 -4.39
N LEU A 19 1.84 -2.28 -4.63
CA LEU A 19 2.30 -1.10 -5.38
C LEU A 19 1.75 -1.08 -6.80
N HIS A 20 1.80 -2.22 -7.51
CA HIS A 20 1.23 -2.32 -8.85
C HIS A 20 -0.26 -2.02 -8.87
N SER A 21 -1.04 -2.58 -7.93
CA SER A 21 -2.48 -2.30 -7.82
C SER A 21 -2.76 -0.83 -7.48
N LEU A 22 -1.98 -0.22 -6.58
CA LEU A 22 -2.13 1.20 -6.24
C LEU A 22 -1.78 2.12 -7.42
N VAL A 23 -0.75 1.79 -8.19
CA VAL A 23 -0.37 2.54 -9.40
C VAL A 23 -1.43 2.38 -10.49
N GLU A 24 -2.00 1.20 -10.66
CA GLU A 24 -3.11 0.97 -11.59
C GLU A 24 -4.34 1.80 -11.21
N LEU A 25 -4.72 1.78 -9.93
CA LEU A 25 -5.80 2.60 -9.40
C LEU A 25 -5.53 4.11 -9.60
N LYS A 26 -4.30 4.56 -9.34
CA LYS A 26 -3.88 5.94 -9.62
C LYS A 26 -4.07 6.27 -11.11
N ASN A 27 -3.61 5.41 -12.01
CA ASN A 27 -3.76 5.62 -13.45
C ASN A 27 -5.22 5.71 -13.89
N GLN A 28 -6.11 4.88 -13.33
CA GLN A 28 -7.55 4.96 -13.60
C GLN A 28 -8.14 6.29 -13.09
N LEU A 29 -7.76 6.74 -11.90
CA LEU A 29 -8.24 8.02 -11.34
C LEU A 29 -7.73 9.22 -12.14
N ILE A 30 -6.49 9.19 -12.63
CA ILE A 30 -5.94 10.22 -13.54
C ILE A 30 -6.75 10.26 -14.84
N GLN A 31 -7.08 9.11 -15.42
CA GLN A 31 -7.92 9.05 -16.62
C GLN A 31 -9.34 9.60 -16.38
N GLN A 32 -9.87 9.47 -15.17
CA GLN A 32 -11.14 10.07 -14.78
C GLN A 32 -11.03 11.55 -14.40
N GLY A 33 -9.83 12.15 -14.43
CA GLY A 33 -9.59 13.54 -14.00
C GLY A 33 -9.87 13.76 -12.51
N ARG A 34 -9.77 12.71 -11.69
CA ARG A 34 -10.06 12.75 -10.25
C ARG A 34 -8.79 12.97 -9.43
N TYR A 35 -8.97 13.50 -8.24
CA TYR A 35 -7.88 13.69 -7.28
C TYR A 35 -7.25 12.34 -6.89
N THR A 36 -5.94 12.22 -7.06
CA THR A 36 -5.15 11.05 -6.66
C THR A 36 -4.41 11.22 -5.35
N ASP A 37 -4.60 12.36 -4.66
CA ASP A 37 -3.86 12.73 -3.45
C ASP A 37 -3.89 11.62 -2.39
N CYS A 38 -5.07 11.04 -2.14
CA CYS A 38 -5.24 9.93 -1.21
C CYS A 38 -4.46 8.67 -1.65
N VAL A 39 -4.38 8.39 -2.95
CA VAL A 39 -3.66 7.22 -3.49
C VAL A 39 -2.16 7.47 -3.47
N ASP A 40 -1.71 8.69 -3.77
CA ASP A 40 -0.30 9.08 -3.66
C ASP A 40 0.18 9.02 -2.20
N GLU A 41 -0.62 9.45 -1.23
CA GLU A 41 -0.30 9.30 0.19
C GLU A 41 -0.17 7.83 0.61
N LEU A 42 -1.06 6.97 0.11
CA LEU A 42 -1.01 5.52 0.32
C LEU A 42 0.26 4.91 -0.28
N ILE A 43 0.60 5.24 -1.53
CA ILE A 43 1.83 4.79 -2.18
C ILE A 43 3.05 5.26 -1.39
N PHE A 44 3.08 6.52 -0.95
CA PHE A 44 4.18 7.07 -0.19
C PHE A 44 4.36 6.36 1.16
N LYS A 45 3.26 6.03 1.87
CA LYS A 45 3.31 5.24 3.10
C LYS A 45 3.82 3.82 2.85
N VAL A 46 3.39 3.17 1.78
CA VAL A 46 3.80 1.79 1.44
C VAL A 46 5.27 1.74 1.00
N VAL A 47 5.76 2.72 0.25
CA VAL A 47 7.15 2.80 -0.23
C VAL A 47 8.11 3.12 0.91
N ASN A 48 7.74 4.04 1.82
CA ASN A 48 8.58 4.41 2.95
C ASN A 48 8.46 3.44 4.14
N ALA A 49 7.48 2.54 4.15
CA ALA A 49 7.34 1.57 5.22
C ALA A 49 8.55 0.62 5.24
N PRO A 50 9.19 0.41 6.42
CA PRO A 50 10.30 -0.50 6.53
C PRO A 50 9.83 -1.94 6.25
N VAL A 51 10.40 -2.53 5.21
CA VAL A 51 10.13 -3.91 4.78
C VAL A 51 10.83 -4.83 5.76
N LYS A 52 10.11 -5.30 6.78
CA LYS A 52 10.61 -6.34 7.66
C LYS A 52 10.28 -7.68 7.01
N ARG A 53 11.31 -8.40 6.54
CA ARG A 53 11.17 -9.80 6.07
C ARG A 53 10.72 -10.67 7.25
N MET A 54 9.42 -10.74 7.48
CA MET A 54 8.80 -11.60 8.48
C MET A 54 7.99 -12.63 7.68
N LYS A 55 8.29 -13.92 7.83
CA LYS A 55 7.42 -14.98 7.31
C LYS A 55 6.10 -14.91 8.09
N ILE A 56 5.02 -14.53 7.42
CA ILE A 56 3.69 -14.53 8.03
C ILE A 56 3.09 -15.89 7.69
N GLU A 57 2.95 -16.76 8.68
CA GLU A 57 2.06 -17.91 8.57
C GLU A 57 0.63 -17.35 8.66
N TYR A 58 -0.08 -17.38 7.53
CA TYR A 58 -1.53 -17.21 7.53
C TYR A 58 -2.12 -18.46 8.22
N VAL A 59 -2.70 -18.29 9.42
CA VAL A 59 -3.51 -19.31 10.11
C VAL A 59 -4.94 -19.24 9.61
#